data_AF-A0A0R2X3U4-F1
#
_entry.id   AF-A0A0R2X3U4-F1
#
_cell.length_a   1.000
_cell.length_b   1.000
_cell.length_c   1.000
_cell.angle_alpha   90.00
_cell.angle_beta   90.00
_cell.angle_gamma   90.00
#
_symmetry.space_group_name_H-M   'P 1'
#
loop_
_entity.id
_entity.type
_entity.pdbx_description
1 polymer ?
#
loop_
_entity_poly.entity_id
_entity_poly.type
_entity_poly.pdbx_seq_one_letter_code
_entity_poly.pdbx_strand_id
1 'polypeptide(L)' 'MIQPAPGRTVYDATFGRGGHTRAFLEKGARVVALDVDPAAEVEAKRLEAEVGADRFHFHRVNFSEMERA' A
#
# COMPACT_ATOMS: atom_id res chain seq x y z
N MET A 1 -14.24 11.56 2.12
CA MET A 1 -12.77 11.65 1.99
C MET A 1 -12.12 10.59 2.86
N ILE A 2 -10.97 10.05 2.46
CA ILE A 2 -10.19 9.10 3.26
C ILE A 2 -9.57 9.85 4.45
N GLN A 3 -9.65 9.26 5.65
CA GLN A 3 -9.11 9.83 6.90
C GLN A 3 -8.04 8.89 7.49
N PRO A 4 -6.79 8.97 7.01
CA PRO A 4 -5.70 8.15 7.53
C PRO A 4 -5.28 8.66 8.91
N ALA A 5 -5.09 7.75 9.85
CA ALA A 5 -4.70 8.03 11.22
C ALA A 5 -4.09 6.79 11.88
N PRO A 6 -3.37 6.92 13.00
CA PRO A 6 -2.98 5.77 13.82
C PRO A 6 -4.17 4.86 14.14
N GLY A 7 -3.94 3.54 14.05
CA GLY A 7 -4.99 2.53 14.27
C GLY A 7 -5.97 2.35 13.11
N ARG A 8 -5.82 3.08 11.99
CA ARG A 8 -6.59 2.86 10.77
C ARG A 8 -5.76 2.09 9.74
N THR A 9 -6.44 1.25 8.96
CA THR A 9 -5.89 0.59 7.77
C THR A 9 -6.50 1.22 6.53
N VAL A 10 -5.67 1.57 5.55
CA VAL A 10 -6.08 2.06 4.24
C VAL A 10 -5.71 1.03 3.18
N TYR A 11 -6.62 0.78 2.25
CA TYR A 11 -6.37 -0.03 1.07
C TYR A 11 -6.09 0.89 -0.12
N ASP A 12 -4.89 0.81 -0.69
CA ASP A 12 -4.50 1.52 -1.91
C ASP A 12 -4.58 0.54 -3.09
N ALA A 13 -5.71 0.59 -3.82
CA ALA A 13 -6.05 -0.32 -4.90
C ALA A 13 -5.24 -0.14 -6.19
N THR A 14 -4.42 0.91 -6.27
CA THR A 14 -3.68 1.28 -7.48
C THR A 14 -2.35 1.92 -7.06
N PHE A 15 -1.49 1.13 -6.42
CA PHE A 15 -0.26 1.63 -5.81
C PHE A 15 0.56 2.51 -6.77
N GLY A 16 0.72 2.08 -8.02
CA GLY A 16 1.53 2.75 -9.03
C GLY A 16 2.96 2.97 -8.54
N ARG A 17 3.28 4.20 -8.17
CA ARG A 17 4.59 4.59 -7.59
C ARG A 17 4.54 4.88 -6.08
N GLY A 18 3.39 4.73 -5.43
CA GLY A 18 3.22 4.83 -3.98
C GLY A 18 3.08 6.24 -3.42
N GLY A 19 2.66 7.23 -4.21
CA GLY A 19 2.49 8.61 -3.74
C GLY A 19 1.42 8.74 -2.65
N HIS A 20 0.22 8.21 -2.88
CA HIS A 20 -0.86 8.20 -1.88
C HIS A 20 -0.54 7.31 -0.69
N THR A 21 -0.03 6.10 -0.94
CA THR A 21 0.45 5.19 0.11
C THR A 21 1.41 5.89 1.08
N ARG A 22 2.44 6.60 0.60
CA ARG A 22 3.37 7.34 1.47
C ARG A 22 2.66 8.43 2.28
N ALA A 23 1.79 9.23 1.65
CA ALA A 23 1.01 10.25 2.35
C ALA A 23 0.07 9.67 3.43
N PHE A 24 -0.41 8.43 3.27
CA PHE A 24 -1.21 7.73 4.28
C PHE A 24 -0.34 7.19 5.43
N LEU A 25 0.83 6.63 5.11
CA LEU A 25 1.80 6.15 6.09
C LEU A 25 2.34 7.30 6.97
N GLU A 26 2.63 8.47 6.38
CA GLU A 26 3.05 9.69 7.09
C GLU A 26 2.00 10.14 8.13
N LYS A 27 0.71 9.96 7.83
CA LYS A 27 -0.40 10.25 8.75
C LYS A 27 -0.60 9.17 9.82
N GLY A 28 0.25 8.15 9.87
CA GLY A 28 0.23 7.10 10.89
C GLY A 28 -0.67 5.91 10.58
N ALA A 29 -1.32 5.86 9.41
CA ALA A 29 -2.10 4.70 9.02
C ALA A 29 -1.20 3.50 8.69
N ARG A 30 -1.79 2.31 8.75
CA ARG A 30 -1.27 1.11 8.05
C ARG A 30 -1.81 1.11 6.63
N VAL A 31 -1.03 0.65 5.67
CA VAL A 31 -1.46 0.59 4.27
C VAL A 31 -1.26 -0.82 3.73
N VAL A 32 -2.29 -1.37 3.11
CA VAL A 32 -2.19 -2.55 2.25
C VAL A 32 -2.40 -2.04 0.83
N ALA A 33 -1.42 -2.23 -0.04
CA ALA A 33 -1.51 -1.77 -1.42
C ALA A 33 -1.50 -2.92 -2.41
N LEU A 34 -2.06 -2.69 -3.58
CA LEU A 34 -2.05 -3.64 -4.68
C LEU A 34 -1.86 -2.93 -6.01
N ASP A 35 -1.26 -3.66 -6.95
CA ASP A 35 -1.11 -3.29 -8.34
C ASP A 35 -0.83 -4.53 -9.18
N VAL A 36 -1.09 -4.47 -10.48
CA VAL A 36 -0.75 -5.54 -11.43
C VAL A 36 0.68 -5.41 -11.97
N ASP A 37 1.23 -4.19 -11.97
CA ASP A 37 2.51 -3.89 -12.59
C ASP A 37 3.69 -4.49 -11.77
N PRO A 38 4.54 -5.34 -12.37
CA PRO A 38 5.77 -5.80 -11.73
C PRO A 38 6.72 -4.67 -11.31
N ALA A 39 6.71 -3.53 -12.00
CA ALA A 39 7.51 -2.37 -11.62
C ALA A 39 7.00 -1.73 -10.31
N ALA A 40 5.69 -1.75 -10.07
CA ALA A 40 5.09 -1.31 -8.81
C ALA A 40 5.56 -2.18 -7.63
N GLU A 41 5.67 -3.50 -7.83
CA GLU A 41 6.18 -4.44 -6.83
C GLU A 41 7.62 -4.11 -6.39
N VAL A 42 8.48 -3.68 -7.32
CA VAL A 42 9.86 -3.29 -7.00
C VAL A 42 9.89 -2.06 -6.09
N GLU A 43 9.10 -1.03 -6.40
CA GLU A 43 9.02 0.18 -5.56
C GLU A 43 8.32 -0.10 -4.22
N ALA A 44 7.33 -1.00 -4.20
CA ALA A 44 6.66 -1.42 -2.99
C ALA A 44 7.62 -2.18 -2.04
N LYS A 45 8.42 -3.12 -2.55
CA LYS A 45 9.42 -3.83 -1.74
C LYS A 45 10.44 -2.89 -1.09
N ARG A 46 10.85 -1.83 -1.80
CA ARG A 46 11.72 -0.79 -1.23
C ARG A 46 11.03 -0.04 -0.10
N LEU A 47 9.78 0.37 -0.31
CA LEU A 47 9.00 1.07 0.71
C LEU A 47 8.74 0.17 1.93
N GLU A 48 8.40 -1.10 1.74
CA GLU A 48 8.19 -2.07 2.83
C GLU A 48 9.45 -2.28 3.66
N ALA A 49 10.62 -2.34 3.02
CA ALA A 49 11.91 -2.39 3.72
C ALA A 49 12.21 -1.10 4.50
N GLU A 50 11.73 0.05 4.04
CA GLU A 50 11.91 1.36 4.70
C GLU A 50 10.98 1.53 5.92
N VAL A 51 9.69 1.20 5.79
CA VAL A 51 8.68 1.50 6.82
C VAL A 51 8.30 0.31 7.70
N GLY A 52 8.70 -0.91 7.32
CA GLY A 52 8.37 -2.14 8.02
C GLY A 52 7.07 -2.81 7.54
N ALA A 53 7.08 -4.14 7.51
CA ALA A 53 5.96 -4.96 7.08
C ALA A 53 4.72 -4.87 8.00
N ASP A 54 4.86 -4.35 9.23
CA ASP A 54 3.73 -4.08 10.13
C ASP A 54 2.96 -2.81 9.76
N ARG A 55 3.61 -1.90 9.02
CA ARG A 55 3.05 -0.62 8.57
C ARG A 55 2.57 -0.67 7.13
N PHE A 56 3.29 -1.38 6.26
CA PHE A 56 2.99 -1.46 4.84
C PHE A 56 3.17 -2.88 4.31
N HIS A 57 2.22 -3.33 3.49
CA HIS A 57 2.35 -4.59 2.77
C HIS A 57 1.77 -4.45 1.36
N PHE A 58 2.29 -5.21 0.39
CA PHE A 58 1.92 -5.11 -1.01
C PHE A 58 1.57 -6.48 -1.62
N HIS A 59 0.47 -6.53 -2.38
CA HIS A 59 0.06 -7.69 -3.16
C HIS A 59 0.10 -7.37 -4.65
N ARG A 60 0.83 -8.16 -5.44
CA ARG A 60 0.77 -8.06 -6.90
C ARG A 60 -0.45 -8.83 -7.42
N VAL A 61 -1.58 -8.14 -7.52
CA VAL A 61 -2.89 -8.72 -7.88
C VAL A 61 -3.73 -7.66 -8.60
N ASN A 62 -4.63 -8.11 -9.46
CA ASN A 62 -5.60 -7.20 -10.07
C ASN A 62 -6.59 -6.72 -9.00
N PHE A 63 -6.93 -5.44 -9.00
CA PHE A 63 -7.92 -4.88 -8.06
C PHE A 63 -9.25 -5.64 -8.07
N SER A 64 -9.71 -6.10 -9.24
CA SER A 64 -10.94 -6.90 -9.36
C SER A 64 -10.87 -8.26 -8.65
N GLU A 65 -9.68 -8.71 -8.28
CA GLU A 65 -9.41 -9.97 -7.57
C GLU A 65 -8.98 -9.76 -6.11
N MET A 66 -9.12 -8.53 -5.58
CA MET A 66 -8.66 -8.15 -4.23
C MET A 66 -9.19 -9.05 -3.10
N GLU A 67 -10.35 -9.69 -3.25
CA GLU A 67 -10.88 -10.65 -2.27
C GLU A 67 -9.98 -11.89 -2.08
N ARG A 68 -9.07 -12.15 -3.02
CA ARG A 68 -8.12 -13.27 -2.99
C ARG A 68 -6.72 -12.86 -2.48
N ALA A 69 -6.51 -11.58 -2.20
CA ALA A 69 -5.21 -11.01 -1.85
C ALA A 69 -4.79 -11.37 -0.42
#